data_AF-A0A0B2PT52-F1
#
_entry.id   AF-A0A0B2PT52-F1
#
_cell.length_a   1.000
_cell.length_b   1.000
_cell.length_c   1.000
_cell.angle_alpha   90.00
_cell.angle_beta   90.00
_cell.angle_gamma   90.00
#
_symmetry.space_group_name_H-M   'P 1'
#
loop_
_entity.id
_entity.type
_entity.pdbx_description
1 polymer ?
#
loop_
_entity_poly.entity_id
_entity_poly.type
_entity_poly.pdbx_seq_one_letter_code
_entity_poly.pdbx_strand_id
1 'polypeptide(L)'
;MVWNLLFLILLGLLLMSLAGTVTSFMASYWNYPSGHALKKLHGIGFHNDTDERWVHIDTFSAMNGISRFCESDFPWRYSKEEQISLQEFQQRDFTFLINEHPVINGFKCLFIEDGFSRVRLKPGFPPIFLVKEPKVYAHGNLENQNLFSQNWPGCP
;
A
#
# COMPACT_ATOMS: atom_id res chain seq x y z
N MET A 1 33.12 -35.51 -20.71
CA MET A 1 33.57 -34.21 -20.16
C MET A 1 32.70 -33.04 -20.62
N VAL A 2 32.47 -32.85 -21.93
CA VAL A 2 31.65 -31.75 -22.49
C VAL A 2 30.21 -31.72 -21.95
N TRP A 3 29.53 -32.87 -21.87
CA TRP A 3 28.15 -32.95 -21.36
C TRP A 3 28.00 -32.49 -19.90
N ASN A 4 28.96 -32.81 -19.04
CA ASN A 4 28.94 -32.38 -17.63
C ASN A 4 29.10 -30.85 -17.53
N LEU A 5 29.97 -30.27 -18.37
CA LEU A 5 30.12 -28.81 -18.45
C LEU A 5 28.83 -28.14 -18.94
N LEU A 6 28.22 -28.67 -20.01
CA LEU A 6 26.95 -28.16 -20.53
C LEU A 6 25.85 -28.24 -19.47
N PHE A 7 25.75 -29.35 -18.74
CA PHE A 7 24.81 -29.51 -17.64
C PHE A 7 25.01 -28.45 -16.56
N LEU A 8 26.25 -28.21 -16.12
CA LEU A 8 26.56 -27.19 -15.11
C LEU A 8 26.22 -25.77 -15.59
N ILE A 9 26.49 -25.45 -16.86
CA ILE A 9 26.11 -24.16 -17.46
C ILE A 9 24.59 -24.00 -17.47
N LEU A 10 23.86 -25.01 -17.93
CA LEU A 10 22.39 -24.98 -17.97
C LEU A 10 21.79 -24.84 -16.57
N LEU A 11 22.34 -25.57 -15.59
CA LEU A 11 21.93 -25.46 -14.20
C LEU A 11 22.18 -24.04 -13.66
N GLY A 12 23.35 -23.46 -13.95
CA GLY A 12 23.66 -22.08 -13.57
C GLY A 12 22.69 -21.07 -14.18
N LEU A 13 22.39 -21.19 -15.48
CA LEU A 13 21.42 -20.32 -16.17
C LEU A 13 20.00 -20.47 -15.59
N LEU A 14 19.59 -21.69 -15.28
CA LEU A 14 18.30 -21.96 -14.65
C LEU A 14 18.20 -21.29 -13.28
N LEU A 15 19.22 -21.43 -12.44
CA LEU A 15 19.27 -20.81 -11.11
C LEU A 15 19.27 -19.28 -11.20
N MET A 16 19.99 -18.70 -12.16
CA MET A 16 19.99 -17.25 -12.39
C MET A 16 18.63 -16.74 -12.87
N SER A 17 17.97 -17.46 -13.77
CA SER A 17 16.62 -17.15 -14.23
C SER A 17 15.61 -17.21 -13.07
N LEU A 18 15.70 -18.25 -12.23
CA LEU A 18 14.88 -18.38 -11.03
C LEU A 18 15.10 -17.20 -10.07
N ALA A 19 16.36 -16.85 -9.79
CA ALA A 19 16.69 -15.72 -8.91
C ALA A 19 16.14 -14.39 -9.45
N GLY A 20 16.29 -14.15 -10.75
CA GLY A 20 15.71 -12.98 -11.42
C GLY A 20 14.18 -12.95 -11.32
N THR A 21 13.53 -14.09 -11.56
CA THR A 21 12.07 -14.23 -11.49
C THR A 21 11.55 -13.97 -10.08
N VAL A 22 12.16 -14.56 -9.05
CA VAL A 22 11.79 -14.33 -7.64
C VAL A 22 11.98 -12.87 -7.26
N THR A 23 13.07 -12.25 -7.69
CA THR A 23 13.35 -10.83 -7.40
C THR A 23 12.29 -9.93 -8.03
N SER A 24 12.01 -10.10 -9.33
CA SER A 24 10.98 -9.32 -10.04
C SER A 24 9.58 -9.57 -9.51
N PHE A 25 9.24 -10.82 -9.16
CA PHE A 25 7.97 -11.17 -8.54
C PHE A 25 7.79 -10.44 -7.20
N MET A 26 8.81 -10.51 -6.33
CA MET A 26 8.75 -9.85 -5.02
C MET A 26 8.71 -8.31 -5.16
N ALA A 27 9.47 -7.74 -6.10
CA ALA A 27 9.41 -6.31 -6.38
C ALA A 27 8.00 -5.89 -6.83
N SER A 28 7.39 -6.64 -7.77
CA SER A 28 6.03 -6.40 -8.26
C SER A 28 4.98 -6.53 -7.14
N TYR A 29 5.10 -7.57 -6.29
CA TYR A 29 4.20 -7.77 -5.16
C TYR A 29 4.15 -6.55 -4.22
N TRP A 30 5.31 -5.97 -3.90
CA TRP A 30 5.41 -4.79 -3.03
C TRP A 30 5.19 -3.45 -3.76
N ASN A 31 4.94 -3.44 -5.07
CA ASN A 31 4.81 -2.21 -5.86
C ASN A 31 3.40 -1.59 -5.83
N TYR A 32 2.44 -2.23 -5.15
CA TYR A 32 1.04 -1.79 -5.07
C TYR A 32 0.56 -1.53 -3.62
N PRO A 33 1.27 -0.67 -2.85
CA PRO A 33 1.01 -0.46 -1.42
C PRO A 33 -0.40 0.07 -1.13
N SER A 34 -1.04 0.82 -2.03
CA SER A 34 -2.37 1.39 -1.78
C SER A 34 -3.44 0.32 -1.71
N GLY A 35 -3.32 -0.77 -2.47
CA GLY A 35 -4.20 -1.93 -2.36
C GLY A 35 -4.10 -2.62 -0.99
N HIS A 36 -2.88 -2.71 -0.44
CA HIS A 36 -2.66 -3.20 0.92
C HIS A 36 -3.28 -2.26 1.97
N ALA A 37 -3.13 -0.95 1.78
CA ALA A 37 -3.70 0.05 2.68
C ALA A 37 -5.23 -0.06 2.76
N LEU A 38 -5.90 -0.15 1.61
CA LEU A 38 -7.35 -0.30 1.55
C LEU A 38 -7.82 -1.63 2.17
N LYS A 39 -7.12 -2.73 1.86
CA LYS A 39 -7.42 -4.04 2.47
C LYS A 39 -7.28 -4.01 3.99
N LYS A 40 -6.24 -3.34 4.50
CA LYS A 40 -6.02 -3.18 5.94
C LYS A 40 -7.10 -2.32 6.57
N LEU A 41 -7.49 -1.21 5.92
CA LEU A 41 -8.59 -0.36 6.37
C LEU A 41 -9.90 -1.14 6.49
N HIS A 42 -10.24 -1.98 5.50
CA HIS A 42 -11.44 -2.82 5.57
C HIS A 42 -11.40 -3.86 6.71
N GLY A 43 -10.20 -4.39 7.02
CA GLY A 43 -10.01 -5.39 8.07
C GLY A 43 -10.22 -4.89 9.51
N ILE A 44 -10.35 -3.58 9.71
CA ILE A 44 -10.44 -2.94 11.03
C ILE A 44 -11.87 -2.95 11.60
N GLY A 45 -12.83 -3.48 10.84
CA GLY A 45 -14.09 -3.96 11.39
C GLY A 45 -15.10 -2.85 11.71
N PHE A 46 -15.66 -2.24 10.67
CA PHE A 46 -16.84 -1.36 10.75
C PHE A 46 -18.14 -2.12 10.41
N HIS A 47 -18.17 -3.44 10.63
CA HIS A 47 -19.26 -4.30 10.15
C HIS A 47 -20.59 -4.10 10.88
N ASN A 48 -20.58 -3.56 12.10
CA ASN A 48 -21.79 -3.30 12.90
C ASN A 48 -22.20 -1.82 12.89
N ASP A 49 -21.59 -1.02 12.03
CA ASP A 49 -21.85 0.41 11.92
C ASP A 49 -23.09 0.66 11.07
N THR A 50 -23.88 1.65 11.45
CA THR A 50 -25.03 2.11 10.64
C THR A 50 -24.65 3.27 9.72
N ASP A 51 -23.50 3.89 9.96
CA ASP A 51 -23.08 5.09 9.25
C ASP A 51 -22.16 4.74 8.07
N GLU A 52 -22.34 5.47 6.97
CA GLU A 52 -21.46 5.33 5.81
C GLU A 52 -20.04 5.79 6.14
N ARG A 53 -19.06 5.06 5.63
CA ARG A 53 -17.63 5.34 5.78
C ARG A 53 -17.06 5.79 4.45
N TRP A 54 -16.96 7.11 4.28
CA TRP A 54 -16.45 7.74 3.07
C TRP A 54 -14.92 7.70 3.04
N VAL A 55 -14.37 7.01 2.06
CA VAL A 55 -12.94 6.87 1.81
C VAL A 55 -12.58 7.63 0.54
N HIS A 56 -11.77 8.67 0.68
CA HIS A 56 -11.16 9.30 -0.48
C HIS A 56 -9.89 8.54 -0.89
N ILE A 57 -9.78 8.27 -2.19
CA ILE A 57 -8.64 7.63 -2.83
C ILE A 57 -8.09 8.63 -3.83
N ASP A 58 -6.89 9.12 -3.60
CA ASP A 58 -6.26 10.08 -4.50
C ASP A 58 -5.68 9.42 -5.76
N THR A 59 -5.12 10.27 -6.64
CA THR A 59 -4.55 9.84 -7.91
C THR A 59 -3.43 8.83 -7.73
N PHE A 60 -2.52 9.04 -6.77
CA PHE A 60 -1.44 8.10 -6.52
C PHE A 60 -2.01 6.76 -6.08
N SER A 61 -2.97 6.75 -5.17
CA SER A 61 -3.52 5.53 -4.60
C SER A 61 -4.36 4.73 -5.60
N ALA A 62 -5.10 5.41 -6.47
CA ALA A 62 -5.81 4.80 -7.59
C ALA A 62 -4.84 4.18 -8.62
N MET A 63 -3.63 4.73 -8.78
CA MET A 63 -2.59 4.20 -9.67
C MET A 63 -1.71 3.12 -9.03
N ASN A 64 -1.67 3.03 -7.69
CA ASN A 64 -0.77 2.15 -6.93
C ASN A 64 -1.51 1.04 -6.15
N GLY A 65 -2.57 0.48 -6.76
CA GLY A 65 -3.13 -0.81 -6.35
C GLY A 65 -4.59 -0.79 -5.94
N ILE A 66 -5.21 0.39 -5.82
CA ILE A 66 -6.65 0.47 -5.57
C ILE A 66 -7.40 0.52 -6.90
N SER A 67 -8.30 -0.44 -7.09
CA SER A 67 -9.21 -0.49 -8.23
C SER A 67 -10.65 -0.72 -7.75
N ARG A 68 -11.61 -0.69 -8.69
CA ARG A 68 -13.01 -0.99 -8.40
C ARG A 68 -13.22 -2.38 -7.80
N PHE A 69 -12.34 -3.34 -8.09
CA PHE A 69 -12.43 -4.71 -7.54
C PHE A 69 -11.97 -4.81 -6.09
N CYS A 70 -11.34 -3.76 -5.55
CA CYS A 70 -10.92 -3.70 -4.15
C CYS A 70 -12.02 -3.11 -3.25
N GLU A 71 -13.04 -2.48 -3.85
CA GLU A 71 -14.14 -1.83 -3.15
C GLU A 71 -15.04 -2.89 -2.51
N SER A 72 -15.53 -2.59 -1.32
CA SER A 72 -16.44 -3.44 -0.54
C SER A 72 -17.80 -2.76 -0.41
N ASP A 73 -18.82 -3.56 -0.14
CA ASP A 73 -20.18 -3.07 0.08
C ASP A 73 -20.27 -2.24 1.38
N PHE A 74 -21.51 -1.94 1.79
CA PHE A 74 -21.80 -1.21 3.01
C PHE A 74 -20.95 -1.69 4.22
N PRO A 75 -20.36 -0.77 5.02
CA PRO A 75 -20.62 0.68 5.06
C PRO A 75 -19.75 1.54 4.13
N TRP A 76 -18.92 0.95 3.28
CA TRP A 76 -17.88 1.70 2.57
C TRP A 76 -18.43 2.49 1.36
N ARG A 77 -17.95 3.73 1.21
CA ARG A 77 -18.20 4.60 0.05
C ARG A 77 -16.88 5.18 -0.41
N TYR A 78 -16.67 5.26 -1.73
CA TYR A 78 -15.38 5.62 -2.30
C TYR A 78 -15.51 6.85 -3.20
N SER A 79 -14.61 7.81 -3.00
CA SER A 79 -14.44 8.95 -3.92
C SER A 79 -13.04 8.91 -4.52
N LYS A 80 -12.95 9.08 -5.84
CA LYS A 80 -11.69 9.22 -6.61
C LYS A 80 -11.61 10.57 -7.31
N GLU A 81 -12.27 11.58 -6.75
CA GLU A 81 -12.26 12.93 -7.31
C GLU A 81 -10.82 13.47 -7.35
N GLU A 82 -10.33 13.78 -8.55
CA GLU A 82 -8.96 14.26 -8.73
C GLU A 82 -8.87 15.77 -8.43
N GLN A 83 -7.65 16.26 -8.19
CA GLN A 83 -7.36 17.69 -8.03
C GLN A 83 -8.01 18.38 -6.81
N ILE A 84 -8.38 17.63 -5.77
CA ILE A 84 -8.74 18.20 -4.47
C ILE A 84 -7.48 18.75 -3.79
N SER A 85 -7.50 20.01 -3.37
CA SER A 85 -6.36 20.61 -2.67
C SER A 85 -6.26 20.11 -1.23
N LEU A 86 -5.04 20.04 -0.67
CA LEU A 86 -4.83 19.59 0.72
C LEU A 86 -5.61 20.39 1.78
N GLN A 87 -5.88 21.66 1.49
CA GLN A 87 -6.61 22.56 2.39
C GLN A 87 -8.13 22.33 2.33
N GLU A 88 -8.62 21.81 1.21
CA GLU A 88 -10.03 21.56 0.98
C GLU A 88 -10.50 20.26 1.64
N PHE A 89 -9.61 19.29 1.90
CA PHE A 89 -9.98 18.02 2.53
C PHE A 89 -10.72 18.19 3.86
N GLN A 90 -10.37 19.19 4.67
CA GLN A 90 -11.04 19.47 5.93
C GLN A 90 -12.50 19.94 5.74
N GLN A 91 -12.83 20.49 4.57
CA GLN A 91 -14.18 20.97 4.23
C GLN A 91 -15.03 19.88 3.57
N ARG A 92 -14.45 18.69 3.31
CA ARG A 92 -15.12 17.56 2.69
C ARG A 92 -15.52 16.54 3.77
N ASP A 93 -16.65 15.88 3.59
CA ASP A 93 -17.20 14.88 4.52
C ASP A 93 -16.53 13.49 4.37
N PHE A 94 -15.20 13.44 4.22
CA PHE A 94 -14.48 12.18 4.17
C PHE A 94 -14.21 11.66 5.57
N THR A 95 -14.51 10.39 5.79
CA THR A 95 -14.17 9.67 7.04
C THR A 95 -12.70 9.25 7.04
N PHE A 96 -12.23 8.74 5.91
CA PHE A 96 -10.87 8.27 5.71
C PHE A 96 -10.27 8.83 4.43
N LEU A 97 -8.95 8.97 4.43
CA LEU A 97 -8.16 9.27 3.24
C LEU A 97 -7.13 8.16 3.05
N ILE A 98 -6.90 7.73 1.81
CA ILE A 98 -5.75 6.92 1.44
C ILE A 98 -4.99 7.69 0.36
N ASN A 99 -3.76 8.12 0.70
CA ASN A 99 -3.02 9.08 -0.11
C ASN A 99 -1.49 8.97 0.02
N GLU A 100 -0.72 9.70 -0.80
CA GLU A 100 0.74 9.80 -0.70
C GLU A 100 1.26 10.82 0.34
N HIS A 101 0.38 11.62 0.93
CA HIS A 101 0.76 12.77 1.74
C HIS A 101 0.88 12.40 3.23
N PRO A 102 2.05 12.55 3.86
CA PRO A 102 2.22 12.14 5.26
C PRO A 102 1.32 12.92 6.24
N VAL A 103 1.04 14.19 5.95
CA VAL A 103 0.29 15.09 6.82
C VAL A 103 -0.79 15.82 6.02
N ILE A 104 -2.02 15.79 6.54
CA ILE A 104 -3.18 16.51 6.01
C ILE A 104 -3.89 17.19 7.17
N ASN A 105 -4.17 18.48 7.04
CA ASN A 105 -4.85 19.25 8.09
C ASN A 105 -6.28 18.72 8.31
N GLY A 106 -6.70 18.62 9.57
CA GLY A 106 -8.01 18.03 9.94
C GLY A 106 -8.03 16.50 9.99
N PHE A 107 -6.93 15.83 9.64
CA PHE A 107 -6.84 14.38 9.60
C PHE A 107 -5.65 13.86 10.41
N LYS A 108 -5.86 12.75 11.13
CA LYS A 108 -4.81 12.04 11.86
C LYS A 108 -4.31 10.87 11.04
N CYS A 109 -3.00 10.76 10.87
CA CYS A 109 -2.39 9.60 10.23
C CYS A 109 -2.56 8.36 11.13
N LEU A 110 -3.25 7.35 10.62
CA LEU A 110 -3.66 6.15 11.34
C LEU A 110 -2.63 5.02 11.18
N PHE A 111 -2.13 4.84 9.97
CA PHE A 111 -1.07 3.87 9.64
C PHE A 111 -0.43 4.19 8.29
N ILE A 112 0.70 3.55 8.04
CA ILE A 112 1.48 3.64 6.80
C ILE A 112 1.56 2.26 6.15
N GLU A 113 1.58 2.24 4.82
CA GLU A 113 2.02 1.08 4.04
C GLU A 113 3.29 1.42 3.24
N ASP A 114 4.29 0.54 3.38
CA ASP A 114 5.54 0.63 2.65
C ASP A 114 5.38 0.05 1.24
N GLY A 115 5.94 0.74 0.25
CA GLY A 115 6.04 0.27 -1.12
C GLY A 115 7.46 -0.08 -1.53
N PHE A 116 7.61 -0.91 -2.55
CA PHE A 116 8.89 -1.16 -3.21
C PHE A 116 9.52 0.16 -3.67
N SER A 117 10.82 0.31 -3.43
CA SER A 117 11.59 1.51 -3.83
C SER A 117 12.73 1.14 -4.78
N ARG A 118 13.58 0.18 -4.39
CA ARG A 118 14.74 -0.24 -5.21
C ARG A 118 15.28 -1.60 -4.83
N VAL A 119 15.97 -2.22 -5.78
CA VAL A 119 16.87 -3.36 -5.52
C VAL A 119 18.22 -2.85 -5.08
N ARG A 120 18.76 -3.39 -3.99
CA ARG A 120 20.10 -3.09 -3.49
C ARG A 120 20.92 -4.37 -3.40
N LEU A 121 22.13 -4.34 -3.98
CA LEU A 121 23.10 -5.41 -3.82
C LEU A 121 23.94 -5.17 -2.56
N LYS A 122 24.11 -6.20 -1.74
CA LYS A 122 25.00 -6.16 -0.57
C LYS A 122 25.88 -7.42 -0.53
N PRO A 123 27.11 -7.33 0.00
CA PRO A 123 27.89 -8.51 0.34
C PRO A 123 27.11 -9.40 1.34
N GLY A 124 27.10 -10.71 1.11
CA GLY A 124 26.39 -11.68 1.95
C GLY A 124 25.36 -12.51 1.16
N PHE A 125 24.67 -13.42 1.86
CA PHE A 125 23.59 -14.23 1.30
C PHE A 125 22.27 -13.97 2.05
N PRO A 126 21.16 -13.63 1.37
CA PRO A 126 21.07 -13.37 -0.08
C PRO A 126 21.75 -12.03 -0.47
N PRO A 127 22.38 -11.92 -1.65
CA PRO A 127 23.07 -10.69 -2.06
C PRO A 127 22.12 -9.60 -2.56
N ILE A 128 20.84 -9.93 -2.81
CA ILE A 128 19.81 -9.03 -3.34
C ILE A 128 18.85 -8.67 -2.21
N PHE A 129 18.66 -7.37 -1.98
CA PHE A 129 17.72 -6.83 -1.01
C PHE A 129 16.71 -5.90 -1.69
N LEU A 130 15.43 -6.11 -1.43
CA LEU A 130 14.37 -5.18 -1.85
C LEU A 130 14.18 -4.15 -0.75
N VAL A 131 14.52 -2.90 -1.05
CA VAL A 131 14.29 -1.76 -0.17
C VAL A 131 12.84 -1.32 -0.33
N LYS A 132 12.15 -1.20 0.79
CA LYS A 132 10.80 -0.65 0.88
C LYS A 132 10.83 0.62 1.72
N GLU A 133 10.00 1.58 1.34
CA GLU A 133 9.91 2.89 1.99
C GLU A 133 8.43 3.27 2.14
N PRO A 134 8.07 4.13 3.12
CA PRO A 134 6.72 4.68 3.22
C PRO A 134 6.26 5.32 1.91
N LYS A 135 5.13 4.86 1.37
CA LYS A 135 4.54 5.42 0.14
C LYS A 135 3.10 5.85 0.31
N VAL A 136 2.35 5.17 1.17
CA VAL A 136 0.90 5.38 1.35
C VAL A 136 0.58 5.58 2.81
N TYR A 137 -0.26 6.56 3.06
CA TYR A 137 -0.72 6.95 4.38
C TYR A 137 -2.23 6.82 4.41
N ALA A 138 -2.75 6.17 5.44
CA ALA A 138 -4.17 6.15 5.72
C ALA A 138 -4.45 7.13 6.85
N HIS A 139 -5.35 8.09 6.62
CA HIS A 139 -5.76 9.06 7.63
C HIS A 139 -7.22 8.90 8.01
N GLY A 140 -7.55 9.26 9.24
CA GLY A 140 -8.90 9.36 9.76
C GLY A 140 -9.21 10.81 10.10
N ASN A 141 -10.41 11.25 9.78
CA ASN A 141 -10.87 12.60 10.08
C ASN A 141 -10.98 12.81 11.59
N LEU A 142 -10.41 13.90 12.10
CA LEU A 142 -10.38 14.23 13.53
C LEU A 142 -11.76 14.50 14.13
N GLU A 143 -12.73 14.91 13.32
CA GLU A 143 -14.11 15.18 13.77
C GLU A 143 -14.86 13.89 14.14
N ASN A 144 -14.45 12.74 13.58
CA ASN A 144 -15.06 11.45 13.85
C ASN A 144 -14.45 10.79 15.10
N GLN A 145 -14.90 11.21 16.29
CA GLN A 145 -14.37 10.73 17.58
C GLN A 145 -14.41 9.20 17.74
N ASN A 146 -15.42 8.54 17.16
CA ASN A 146 -15.57 7.09 17.22
C ASN A 146 -14.41 6.33 16.56
N LEU A 147 -13.70 6.94 15.60
CA LEU A 147 -12.56 6.32 14.92
C LEU A 147 -11.40 6.04 15.88
N PHE A 148 -11.19 6.91 16.86
CA PHE A 148 -10.04 6.82 17.77
C PHE A 148 -10.28 5.90 18.98
N SER A 149 -11.45 5.27 19.05
CA SER A 149 -11.68 4.14 19.97
C SER A 149 -10.86 2.90 19.55
N GLN A 150 -10.50 2.81 18.27
CA GLN A 150 -9.69 1.74 17.71
C GLN A 150 -8.19 1.98 17.97
N ASN A 151 -7.43 0.90 18.15
CA ASN A 151 -5.99 0.98 18.38
C ASN A 151 -5.23 1.11 17.05
N TRP A 152 -4.91 2.34 16.67
CA TRP A 152 -4.15 2.65 15.47
C TRP A 152 -2.65 2.68 15.76
N PRO A 153 -1.81 2.03 14.92
CA PRO A 153 -0.36 2.05 15.11
C PRO A 153 0.24 3.46 14.96
N GLY A 154 -0.48 4.36 14.28
CA GLY A 154 -0.02 5.70 13.98
C GLY A 154 1.02 5.72 12.87
N CYS A 155 1.53 6.93 12.65
CA CYS A 155 2.60 7.21 11.71
C CYS A 155 3.77 7.81 12.52
N PRO A 156 5.03 7.46 12.21
CA PRO A 156 6.21 7.96 12.90
C PRO A 156 6.42 9.47 12.69
#